data_AF-A0A402D1D5-F1
#
_entry.id   AF-A0A402D1D5-F1
#
_cell.length_a   1.000
_cell.length_b   1.000
_cell.length_c   1.000
_cell.angle_alpha   90.00
_cell.angle_beta   90.00
_cell.angle_gamma   90.00
#
_symmetry.space_group_name_H-M   'P 1'
#
loop_
_entity.id
_entity.type
_entity.pdbx_description
1 polymer ?
#
loop_
_entity_poly.entity_id
_entity_poly.type
_entity_poly.pdbx_seq_one_letter_code
_entity_poly.pdbx_strand_id
1 'polypeptide(L)'
;MAGRLSVLTPKEVASEFHVAETVILAELESGRLKGFRFGGAWRTTEEAALELIATLMEEQGAGSAASGETGDETTEGDDYEIAQDEAEAALPARRRGRPSKASTLGDPGSASNGAAPLAPAIPLPTLDELRELEWETAQPFYHQWPNSKEKELQDAAFTQIIEIDTKHISLVIGFATRDTASMPARRHATVFWGDIGRTLYPLVQFAGANDFENSGLLASIIRDSGRATVAADAPLPSGYEDMPVGFYNDLISGPYTRKSRCVIAHKDDFAVMAKHALLRSQQKGRI
;
A
#
# COMPACT_ATOMS: atom_id res chain seq x y z
N MET A 1 -23.28 4.18 19.35
CA MET A 1 -21.97 4.86 19.49
C MET A 1 -22.21 6.34 19.27
N ALA A 2 -21.85 7.21 20.21
CA ALA A 2 -21.97 8.66 20.02
C ALA A 2 -20.81 9.12 19.12
N GLY A 3 -21.08 9.28 17.82
CA GLY A 3 -20.13 9.86 16.88
C GLY A 3 -19.75 11.28 17.34
N ARG A 4 -18.47 11.62 17.27
CA ARG A 4 -18.02 12.99 17.48
C ARG A 4 -18.62 13.85 16.37
N LEU A 5 -19.44 14.83 16.72
CA LEU A 5 -19.93 15.82 15.77
C LEU A 5 -18.75 16.72 15.36
N SER A 6 -18.19 16.46 14.18
CA SER A 6 -17.23 17.30 13.49
C SER A 6 -17.97 18.50 12.86
N VAL A 7 -17.42 19.70 13.02
CA VAL A 7 -17.96 20.94 12.45
C VAL A 7 -17.01 21.40 11.34
N LEU A 8 -17.52 21.49 10.12
CA LEU A 8 -16.75 21.74 8.90
C LEU A 8 -17.07 23.12 8.30
N THR A 9 -16.09 23.72 7.64
CA THR A 9 -16.28 24.86 6.71
C THR A 9 -16.83 24.40 5.36
N PRO A 10 -17.45 25.30 4.58
CA PRO A 10 -17.82 25.01 3.19
C PRO A 10 -16.64 24.51 2.33
N LYS A 11 -15.43 25.05 2.56
CA LYS A 11 -14.20 24.63 1.86
C LYS A 11 -13.76 23.21 2.23
N GLU A 12 -13.86 22.83 3.50
CA GLU A 12 -13.55 21.45 3.95
C GLU A 12 -14.54 20.45 3.35
N VAL A 13 -15.84 20.76 3.40
CA VAL A 13 -16.89 19.93 2.76
C VAL A 13 -16.64 19.80 1.26
N ALA A 14 -16.36 20.91 0.57
CA ALA A 14 -16.06 20.91 -0.86
C ALA A 14 -14.87 19.98 -1.20
N SER A 15 -13.80 20.04 -0.40
CA SER A 15 -12.61 19.22 -0.58
C SER A 15 -12.86 17.74 -0.29
N GLU A 16 -13.57 17.44 0.81
CA GLU A 16 -13.82 16.09 1.29
C GLU A 16 -14.75 15.32 0.34
N PHE A 17 -15.74 16.00 -0.22
CA PHE A 17 -16.75 15.38 -1.07
C PHE A 17 -16.57 15.64 -2.56
N HIS A 18 -15.49 16.29 -2.96
CA HIS A 18 -15.20 16.65 -4.35
C HIS A 18 -16.34 17.44 -5.04
N VAL A 19 -17.01 18.32 -4.29
CA VAL A 19 -18.06 19.22 -4.79
C VAL A 19 -17.52 20.65 -4.83
N ALA A 20 -17.93 21.45 -5.82
CA ALA A 20 -17.52 22.86 -5.87
C ALA A 20 -18.02 23.64 -4.64
N GLU A 21 -17.15 24.43 -4.01
CA GLU A 21 -17.46 25.23 -2.81
C GLU A 21 -18.68 26.16 -3.02
N THR A 22 -18.85 26.69 -4.24
CA THR A 22 -20.00 27.52 -4.61
C THR A 22 -21.33 26.79 -4.51
N VAL A 23 -21.35 25.48 -4.78
CA VAL A 23 -22.57 24.66 -4.64
C VAL A 23 -22.90 24.51 -3.16
N ILE A 24 -21.92 24.18 -2.33
CA ILE A 24 -22.12 24.04 -0.87
C ILE A 24 -22.63 25.35 -0.25
N LEU A 25 -22.08 26.49 -0.66
CA LEU A 25 -22.54 27.81 -0.22
C LEU A 25 -23.99 28.08 -0.66
N ALA A 26 -24.35 27.77 -1.90
CA ALA A 26 -25.73 27.92 -2.39
C ALA A 26 -26.73 27.03 -1.63
N GLU A 27 -26.34 25.80 -1.28
CA GLU A 27 -27.17 24.89 -0.49
C GLU A 27 -27.36 25.38 0.96
N LEU A 28 -26.36 26.01 1.56
CA LEU A 28 -26.47 26.65 2.88
C LEU A 28 -27.35 27.90 2.83
N GLU A 29 -27.23 28.71 1.78
CA GLU A 29 -28.03 29.93 1.61
C GLU A 29 -29.49 29.63 1.29
N SER A 30 -29.76 28.55 0.55
CA SER A 30 -31.12 28.08 0.26
C SER A 30 -31.77 27.36 1.44
N GLY A 31 -30.99 26.97 2.47
CA GLY A 31 -31.46 26.23 3.63
C GLY A 31 -31.67 24.74 3.39
N ARG A 32 -31.27 24.22 2.22
CA ARG A 32 -31.27 22.78 1.91
C ARG A 32 -30.17 22.04 2.68
N LEU A 33 -29.00 22.65 2.86
CA LEU A 33 -27.98 22.16 3.78
C LEU A 33 -28.17 22.80 5.16
N LYS A 34 -28.37 21.98 6.20
CA LYS A 34 -28.43 22.45 7.58
C LYS A 34 -27.07 23.01 7.99
N GLY A 35 -27.01 24.31 8.27
CA GLY A 35 -25.79 24.95 8.75
C GLY A 35 -26.08 26.10 9.71
N PHE A 36 -25.03 26.60 10.34
CA PHE A 36 -25.09 27.76 11.24
C PHE A 36 -23.93 28.71 10.96
N ARG A 37 -24.09 29.99 11.31
CA ARG A 37 -23.02 30.98 11.20
C ARG A 37 -22.30 31.10 12.54
N PHE A 38 -20.97 31.03 12.51
CA PHE A 38 -20.11 31.29 13.66
C PHE A 38 -19.02 32.30 13.26
N GLY A 39 -19.00 33.46 13.92
CA GLY A 39 -18.08 34.55 13.54
C GLY A 39 -18.32 35.10 12.13
N GLY A 40 -19.56 35.06 11.63
CA GLY A 40 -19.91 35.50 10.28
C GLY A 40 -19.61 34.51 9.16
N ALA A 41 -18.91 33.41 9.44
CA ALA A 41 -18.64 32.33 8.49
C ALA A 41 -19.66 31.20 8.64
N TRP A 42 -20.04 30.58 7.52
CA TRP A 42 -20.87 29.37 7.53
C TRP A 42 -20.11 28.16 8.08
N ARG A 43 -20.83 27.31 8.80
CA ARG A 43 -20.39 26.02 9.32
C ARG A 43 -21.52 25.00 9.16
N THR A 44 -21.16 23.75 8.95
CA THR A 44 -22.10 22.61 8.89
C THR A 44 -21.52 21.42 9.66
N THR A 45 -22.35 20.44 9.98
CA THR A 45 -21.89 19.16 10.53
C THR A 45 -21.66 18.17 9.40
N GLU A 46 -20.73 17.23 9.61
CA GLU A 46 -20.46 16.14 8.65
C GLU A 46 -21.72 15.33 8.33
N GLU A 47 -22.57 15.05 9.33
CA GLU A 47 -23.85 14.37 9.16
C GLU A 47 -24.78 15.10 8.17
N ALA A 48 -24.91 16.42 8.30
CA ALA A 48 -25.74 17.21 7.39
C ALA A 48 -25.16 17.27 5.98
N ALA A 49 -23.82 17.29 5.84
CA ALA A 49 -23.16 17.24 4.54
C ALA A 49 -23.39 15.90 3.82
N LEU A 50 -23.33 14.78 4.55
CA LEU A 50 -23.62 13.45 4.03
C LEU A 50 -25.09 13.30 3.59
N GLU A 51 -26.05 13.83 4.37
CA GLU A 51 -27.48 13.85 4.02
C GLU A 51 -27.72 14.55 2.67
N LEU A 52 -27.09 15.71 2.47
CA LEU A 52 -27.20 16.47 1.22
C LEU A 52 -26.64 15.68 0.03
N ILE A 53 -25.48 15.07 0.17
CA ILE A 53 -24.81 14.36 -0.93
C ILE A 53 -25.58 13.12 -1.34
N ALA A 54 -26.12 12.37 -0.36
CA ALA A 54 -27.01 11.26 -0.67
C ALA A 54 -28.20 11.71 -1.53
N THR A 55 -28.78 12.88 -1.21
CA THR A 55 -29.89 13.47 -1.97
C THR A 55 -29.45 13.89 -3.38
N LEU A 56 -28.29 14.57 -3.51
CA LEU A 56 -27.76 14.99 -4.82
C LEU A 56 -27.45 13.80 -5.73
N MET A 57 -26.94 12.70 -5.17
CA MET A 57 -26.68 11.47 -5.94
C MET A 57 -27.98 10.80 -6.38
N GLU A 58 -29.02 10.81 -5.55
CA GLU A 58 -30.35 10.30 -5.91
C GLU A 58 -30.99 11.13 -7.04
N GLU A 59 -30.87 12.46 -6.98
CA GLU A 59 -31.36 13.37 -8.03
C GLU A 59 -30.61 13.18 -9.37
N GLN A 60 -29.29 12.94 -9.33
CA GLN A 60 -28.51 12.64 -10.53
C GLN A 60 -28.80 11.25 -11.10
N GLY A 61 -29.08 10.26 -10.24
CA GLY A 61 -29.47 8.91 -10.65
C GLY A 61 -30.88 8.84 -11.28
N ALA A 62 -31.83 9.62 -10.77
CA ALA A 62 -33.20 9.68 -11.30
C ALA A 62 -33.29 10.30 -12.71
N GLY A 63 -32.28 11.07 -13.13
CA GLY A 63 -32.19 11.65 -14.47
C GLY A 63 -31.63 10.73 -15.56
N SER A 64 -31.07 9.56 -15.20
CA SER A 64 -30.34 8.68 -16.12
C SER A 64 -30.98 7.29 -16.28
N ALA A 65 -32.31 7.22 -16.31
CA ALA A 65 -33.06 5.99 -16.61
C ALA A 65 -33.68 6.05 -18.01
N ALA A 66 -32.85 6.10 -19.05
CA ALA A 66 -33.27 5.85 -20.44
C ALA A 66 -32.14 5.26 -21.31
N SER A 67 -31.52 4.18 -20.84
CA SER A 67 -30.77 3.13 -21.59
C SER A 67 -29.85 2.46 -20.57
N GLY A 68 -30.10 1.25 -20.08
CA GLY A 68 -30.05 0.02 -20.86
C GLY A 68 -28.84 -0.79 -20.37
N GLU A 69 -29.07 -2.07 -20.10
CA GLU A 69 -28.11 -3.13 -19.78
C GLU A 69 -27.65 -3.30 -18.32
N THR A 70 -28.34 -4.27 -17.70
CA THR A 70 -27.92 -5.14 -16.60
C THR A 70 -26.54 -5.77 -16.84
N GLY A 71 -25.58 -5.45 -15.99
CA GLY A 71 -24.35 -6.21 -15.78
C GLY A 71 -24.28 -6.64 -14.32
N ASP A 72 -24.42 -7.95 -14.10
CA ASP A 72 -24.23 -8.66 -12.84
C ASP A 72 -22.72 -8.70 -12.54
N GLU A 73 -22.26 -7.98 -11.51
CA GLU A 73 -20.86 -7.98 -11.10
C GLU A 73 -20.74 -8.54 -9.68
N THR A 74 -20.55 -9.85 -9.61
CA THR A 74 -20.06 -10.55 -8.42
C THR A 74 -18.63 -10.10 -8.13
N THR A 75 -18.44 -9.25 -7.13
CA THR A 75 -17.11 -8.91 -6.62
C THR A 75 -16.54 -10.11 -5.85
N GLU A 76 -15.68 -10.89 -6.53
CA GLU A 76 -14.80 -11.87 -5.88
C GLU A 76 -13.83 -11.14 -4.93
N GLY A 77 -13.90 -11.48 -3.66
CA GLY A 77 -12.95 -11.03 -2.66
C GLY A 77 -11.64 -11.78 -2.81
N ASP A 78 -10.66 -11.15 -3.45
CA ASP A 78 -9.29 -11.66 -3.50
C ASP A 78 -8.66 -11.66 -2.10
N ASP A 79 -8.11 -12.80 -1.70
CA ASP A 79 -7.48 -13.05 -0.40
C ASP A 79 -6.26 -12.13 -0.14
N TYR A 80 -6.39 -11.25 0.86
CA TYR A 80 -5.39 -10.27 1.28
C TYR A 80 -4.45 -10.83 2.38
N GLU A 81 -3.28 -11.39 2.03
CA GLU A 81 -2.29 -11.93 3.01
C GLU A 81 -0.86 -11.33 2.92
N ILE A 82 -0.64 -10.22 2.19
CA ILE A 82 0.70 -9.95 1.64
C ILE A 82 1.64 -9.12 2.55
N ALA A 83 1.15 -8.41 3.57
CA ALA A 83 2.02 -7.62 4.46
C ALA A 83 2.20 -8.24 5.86
N GLN A 84 1.50 -9.33 6.19
CA GLN A 84 1.53 -9.90 7.53
C GLN A 84 2.64 -10.93 7.75
N ASP A 85 3.21 -11.56 6.71
CA ASP A 85 4.27 -12.57 6.90
C ASP A 85 5.52 -12.01 7.60
N GLU A 86 5.83 -10.71 7.46
CA GLU A 86 6.92 -10.07 8.20
C GLU A 86 6.51 -9.52 9.58
N ALA A 87 5.20 -9.30 9.80
CA ALA A 87 4.65 -9.00 11.13
C ALA A 87 4.43 -10.27 11.98
N GLU A 88 4.14 -11.42 11.36
CA GLU A 88 3.92 -12.71 12.00
C GLU A 88 5.20 -13.50 12.23
N ALA A 89 6.30 -13.23 11.51
CA ALA A 89 7.60 -13.84 11.79
C ALA A 89 8.14 -13.53 13.22
N ALA A 90 7.51 -12.61 13.94
CA ALA A 90 7.81 -12.25 15.32
C ALA A 90 6.81 -12.85 16.35
N LEU A 91 5.68 -13.43 15.97
CA LEU A 91 4.74 -14.03 16.94
C LEU A 91 5.18 -15.45 17.33
N PRO A 92 5.11 -15.84 18.62
CA PRO A 92 5.47 -17.18 19.05
C PRO A 92 4.55 -18.20 18.36
N ALA A 93 5.16 -19.16 17.68
CA ALA A 93 4.50 -20.28 17.05
C ALA A 93 3.48 -20.92 18.03
N ARG A 94 2.19 -20.74 17.74
CA ARG A 94 1.16 -21.64 18.28
C ARG A 94 1.50 -23.02 17.73
N ARG A 95 2.02 -23.89 18.61
CA ARG A 95 2.25 -25.33 18.36
C ARG A 95 0.97 -25.97 17.81
N ARG A 96 0.80 -25.99 16.49
CA ARG A 96 -0.09 -26.94 15.84
C ARG A 96 0.72 -28.22 15.66
N GLY A 97 0.40 -29.22 16.48
CA GLY A 97 0.95 -30.56 16.35
C GLY A 97 0.71 -31.07 14.93
N ARG A 98 1.80 -31.35 14.22
CA ARG A 98 1.77 -31.95 12.88
C ARG A 98 1.60 -33.47 13.06
N PRO A 99 0.48 -34.08 12.67
CA PRO A 99 0.39 -35.53 12.66
C PRO A 99 1.28 -36.08 11.54
N SER A 100 2.18 -37.00 11.87
CA SER A 100 2.96 -37.75 10.89
C SER A 100 2.03 -38.75 10.18
N LYS A 101 1.82 -38.57 8.88
CA LYS A 101 1.39 -39.67 8.00
C LYS A 101 2.51 -39.93 7.00
N ALA A 102 3.10 -41.12 7.13
CA ALA A 102 3.88 -41.75 6.10
C ALA A 102 2.95 -42.06 4.91
N SER A 103 3.37 -41.70 3.69
CA SER A 103 2.72 -42.12 2.45
C SER A 103 3.75 -42.20 1.33
N THR A 104 4.11 -43.45 1.02
CA THR A 104 4.15 -44.07 -0.31
C THR A 104 4.70 -43.26 -1.49
N LEU A 105 5.82 -43.77 -2.03
CA LEU A 105 6.32 -43.51 -3.38
C LEU A 105 5.21 -43.75 -4.42
N GLY A 106 4.92 -42.71 -5.20
CA GLY A 106 4.18 -42.77 -6.44
C GLY A 106 4.67 -41.65 -7.33
N ASP A 107 5.38 -42.02 -8.39
CA ASP A 107 5.98 -41.15 -9.40
C ASP A 107 4.87 -40.64 -10.34
N PRO A 108 4.51 -39.34 -10.37
CA PRO A 108 3.59 -38.82 -11.36
C PRO A 108 4.36 -38.14 -12.50
N GLY A 109 4.11 -38.65 -13.70
CA GLY A 109 4.65 -38.16 -14.95
C GLY A 109 4.60 -36.63 -15.07
N SER A 110 5.73 -36.10 -15.54
CA SER A 110 5.99 -34.72 -15.90
C SER A 110 4.99 -34.24 -16.97
N ALA A 111 3.87 -33.67 -16.53
CA ALA A 111 3.02 -32.86 -17.40
C ALA A 111 3.63 -31.46 -17.46
N SER A 112 4.38 -31.19 -18.53
CA SER A 112 4.79 -29.83 -18.88
C SER A 112 3.52 -29.05 -19.23
N ASN A 113 2.93 -28.37 -18.24
CA ASN A 113 1.94 -27.33 -18.50
C ASN A 113 2.63 -26.28 -19.35
N GLY A 114 2.32 -26.29 -20.66
CA GLY A 114 2.75 -25.26 -21.60
C GLY A 114 2.13 -23.94 -21.20
N ALA A 115 2.78 -23.23 -20.29
CA ALA A 115 2.42 -21.87 -19.94
C ALA A 115 2.45 -21.04 -21.22
N ALA A 116 1.34 -20.36 -21.49
CA ALA A 116 1.26 -19.41 -22.59
C ALA A 116 2.45 -18.44 -22.48
N PRO A 117 3.09 -18.05 -23.61
CA PRO A 117 4.19 -17.11 -23.58
C PRO A 117 3.72 -15.83 -22.88
N LEU A 118 4.35 -15.51 -21.74
CA LEU A 118 4.09 -14.29 -21.01
C LEU A 118 4.31 -13.11 -21.97
N ALA A 119 3.37 -12.17 -22.00
CA ALA A 119 3.54 -10.92 -22.72
C ALA A 119 4.90 -10.29 -22.33
N PRO A 120 5.60 -9.62 -23.27
CA PRO A 120 6.88 -8.99 -22.96
C PRO A 120 6.69 -8.04 -21.78
N ALA A 121 7.57 -8.17 -20.78
CA ALA A 121 7.54 -7.33 -19.60
C ALA A 121 7.68 -5.85 -20.02
N ILE A 122 6.79 -5.00 -19.51
CA ILE A 122 6.86 -3.54 -19.74
C ILE A 122 8.21 -3.04 -19.19
N PRO A 123 9.01 -2.29 -19.97
CA PRO A 123 10.27 -1.77 -19.46
C PRO A 123 10.00 -0.83 -18.28
N LEU A 124 10.60 -1.13 -17.13
CA LEU A 124 10.53 -0.27 -15.95
C LEU A 124 11.64 0.78 -16.00
N PRO A 125 11.43 1.97 -15.42
CA PRO A 125 12.49 2.97 -15.27
C PRO A 125 13.73 2.37 -14.62
N THR A 126 14.90 2.71 -15.13
CA THR A 126 16.21 2.37 -14.56
C THR A 126 16.39 3.01 -13.19
N LEU A 127 17.34 2.50 -12.40
CA LEU A 127 17.60 3.08 -11.08
C LEU A 127 18.09 4.54 -11.18
N ASP A 128 18.86 4.88 -12.21
CA ASP A 128 19.36 6.24 -12.43
C ASP A 128 18.23 7.20 -12.82
N GLU A 129 17.32 6.80 -13.72
CA GLU A 129 16.12 7.60 -14.02
C GLU A 129 15.27 7.89 -12.78
N LEU A 130 15.16 6.91 -11.87
CA LEU A 130 14.43 7.10 -10.60
C LEU A 130 15.16 8.01 -9.59
N ARG A 131 16.49 8.12 -9.67
CA ARG A 131 17.29 9.01 -8.82
C ARG A 131 17.21 10.47 -9.23
N GLU A 132 16.97 10.73 -10.51
CA GLU A 132 16.74 12.08 -11.03
C GLU A 132 15.36 12.64 -10.65
N LEU A 133 14.47 11.82 -10.08
CA LEU A 133 13.16 12.26 -9.64
C LEU A 133 13.24 13.06 -8.34
N GLU A 134 12.58 14.22 -8.31
CA GLU A 134 12.42 15.02 -7.10
C GLU A 134 11.22 14.52 -6.29
N TRP A 135 11.48 13.90 -5.14
CA TRP A 135 10.44 13.39 -4.26
C TRP A 135 9.82 14.50 -3.40
N GLU A 136 8.51 14.60 -3.43
CA GLU A 136 7.78 15.58 -2.63
C GLU A 136 7.57 15.06 -1.21
N THR A 137 7.78 15.91 -0.21
CA THR A 137 7.44 15.58 1.17
C THR A 137 5.94 15.68 1.37
N ALA A 138 5.34 14.66 1.98
CA ALA A 138 3.92 14.59 2.30
C ALA A 138 3.66 14.64 3.80
N GLN A 139 2.42 14.94 4.17
CA GLN A 139 2.00 14.92 5.56
C GLN A 139 1.97 13.49 6.12
N PRO A 140 2.25 13.31 7.43
CA PRO A 140 2.03 12.05 8.11
C PRO A 140 0.61 11.53 7.90
N PHE A 141 0.44 10.22 7.81
CA PHE A 141 -0.86 9.60 7.58
C PHE A 141 -1.01 8.28 8.32
N TYR A 142 -2.25 7.88 8.54
CA TYR A 142 -2.56 6.57 9.11
C TYR A 142 -2.90 5.57 8.00
N HIS A 143 -2.26 4.41 8.01
CA HIS A 143 -2.60 3.29 7.15
C HIS A 143 -3.25 2.17 7.95
N GLN A 144 -4.36 1.61 7.45
CA GLN A 144 -4.98 0.43 8.03
C GLN A 144 -4.65 -0.79 7.19
N TRP A 145 -3.91 -1.74 7.76
CA TRP A 145 -3.57 -2.99 7.07
C TRP A 145 -4.83 -3.87 6.85
N PRO A 146 -4.90 -4.63 5.74
CA PRO A 146 -6.11 -5.38 5.34
C PRO A 146 -6.74 -6.31 6.41
N ASN A 147 -5.97 -6.75 7.40
CA ASN A 147 -6.46 -7.62 8.49
C ASN A 147 -6.18 -7.03 9.89
N SER A 148 -5.80 -5.75 9.96
CA SER A 148 -5.53 -5.07 11.23
C SER A 148 -6.72 -4.21 11.64
N LYS A 149 -7.07 -4.28 12.93
CA LYS A 149 -8.00 -3.31 13.55
C LYS A 149 -7.30 -2.00 13.89
N GLU A 150 -5.98 -2.04 14.01
CA GLU A 150 -5.16 -0.90 14.37
C GLU A 150 -4.65 -0.20 13.12
N LYS A 151 -4.62 1.13 13.19
CA LYS A 151 -4.01 1.97 12.17
C LYS A 151 -2.55 2.20 12.54
N GLU A 152 -1.66 2.00 11.59
CA GLU A 152 -0.25 2.32 11.72
C GLU A 152 -0.02 3.77 11.30
N LEU A 153 0.63 4.56 12.15
CA LEU A 153 1.04 5.92 11.81
C LEU A 153 2.31 5.87 10.96
N GLN A 154 2.22 6.36 9.73
CA GLN A 154 3.37 6.73 8.92
C GLN A 154 3.76 8.16 9.30
N ASP A 155 4.77 8.32 10.15
CA ASP A 155 5.16 9.59 10.76
C ASP A 155 6.03 10.48 9.85
N ALA A 156 6.51 9.94 8.73
CA ALA A 156 7.12 10.67 7.63
C ALA A 156 6.67 10.05 6.30
N ALA A 157 6.46 10.86 5.27
CA ALA A 157 5.96 10.39 3.98
C ALA A 157 6.57 11.18 2.81
N PHE A 158 6.76 10.49 1.70
CA PHE A 158 7.22 11.07 0.43
C PHE A 158 6.37 10.55 -0.72
N THR A 159 6.09 11.38 -1.72
CA THR A 159 5.26 11.04 -2.87
C THR A 159 5.98 11.31 -4.18
N GLN A 160 5.69 10.49 -5.19
CA GLN A 160 6.11 10.73 -6.57
C GLN A 160 5.16 10.08 -7.57
N ILE A 161 4.92 10.73 -8.70
CA ILE A 161 4.22 10.16 -9.86
C ILE A 161 5.26 9.70 -10.87
N ILE A 162 5.23 8.42 -11.22
CA ILE A 162 6.14 7.81 -12.19
C ILE A 162 5.37 7.47 -13.45
N GLU A 163 5.91 7.87 -14.60
CA GLU A 163 5.38 7.48 -15.91
C GLU A 163 6.03 6.17 -16.36
N ILE A 164 5.21 5.16 -16.65
CA ILE A 164 5.66 3.88 -17.21
C ILE A 164 4.82 3.60 -18.45
N ASP A 165 5.46 3.64 -19.61
CA ASP A 165 4.81 3.61 -20.92
C ASP A 165 3.78 4.75 -21.07
N THR A 166 2.49 4.47 -20.91
CA THR A 166 1.39 5.45 -21.01
C THR A 166 0.62 5.62 -19.70
N LYS A 167 1.06 4.96 -18.63
CA LYS A 167 0.39 4.98 -17.31
C LYS A 167 1.13 5.89 -16.33
N HIS A 168 0.37 6.64 -15.55
CA HIS A 168 0.88 7.37 -14.39
C HIS A 168 0.66 6.55 -13.12
N ILE A 169 1.74 6.24 -12.41
CA ILE A 169 1.73 5.47 -11.17
C ILE A 169 2.11 6.40 -10.03
N SER A 170 1.16 6.67 -9.14
CA SER A 170 1.42 7.41 -7.90
C SER A 170 2.03 6.47 -6.86
N LEU A 171 3.24 6.77 -6.41
CA LEU A 171 3.92 6.06 -5.33
C LEU A 171 3.99 6.93 -4.08
N VAL A 172 3.80 6.27 -2.94
CA VAL A 172 3.98 6.87 -1.60
C VAL A 172 4.97 6.02 -0.82
N ILE A 173 5.98 6.64 -0.22
CA ILE A 173 6.87 5.98 0.73
C ILE A 173 6.53 6.51 2.12
N GLY A 174 5.89 5.68 2.93
CA GLY A 174 5.61 5.98 4.33
C GLY A 174 6.65 5.35 5.24
N PHE A 175 7.07 6.08 6.27
CA PHE A 175 7.92 5.54 7.32
C PHE A 175 7.16 5.43 8.63
N ALA A 176 7.36 4.33 9.34
CA ALA A 176 6.74 4.08 10.64
C ALA A 176 7.76 3.47 11.60
N THR A 177 7.47 3.52 12.89
CA THR A 177 8.23 2.81 13.92
C THR A 177 7.26 1.87 14.63
N ARG A 178 7.58 0.57 14.68
CA ARG A 178 6.72 -0.43 15.34
C ARG A 178 7.52 -1.28 16.31
N ASP A 179 6.87 -1.68 17.39
CA ASP A 179 7.41 -2.68 18.30
C ASP A 179 7.57 -4.00 17.55
N THR A 180 8.73 -4.64 17.71
CA THR A 180 8.99 -5.96 17.18
C THR A 180 8.98 -6.96 18.34
N ALA A 181 8.38 -8.13 18.16
CA ALA A 181 8.22 -9.02 19.30
C ALA A 181 9.60 -9.45 19.84
N SER A 182 9.80 -9.23 21.13
CA SER A 182 11.06 -9.54 21.83
C SER A 182 12.28 -8.75 21.37
N MET A 183 12.10 -7.67 20.60
CA MET A 183 13.16 -6.82 20.07
C MET A 183 12.77 -5.34 20.22
N PRO A 184 13.74 -4.40 20.28
CA PRO A 184 13.41 -2.97 20.30
C PRO A 184 12.54 -2.57 19.11
N ALA A 185 11.79 -1.47 19.27
CA ALA A 185 11.04 -0.88 18.17
C ALA A 185 11.97 -0.62 16.97
N ARG A 186 11.48 -0.93 15.77
CA ARG A 186 12.27 -0.85 14.54
C ARG A 186 11.62 0.12 13.58
N ARG A 187 12.46 0.88 12.87
CA ARG A 187 12.01 1.72 11.76
C ARG A 187 11.59 0.83 10.58
N HIS A 188 10.52 1.19 9.91
CA HIS A 188 10.07 0.57 8.67
C HIS A 188 9.83 1.64 7.61
N ALA A 189 10.02 1.27 6.35
CA ALA A 189 9.59 2.05 5.20
C ALA A 189 8.67 1.18 4.35
N THR A 190 7.45 1.63 4.06
CA THR A 190 6.50 0.92 3.21
C THR A 190 6.28 1.72 1.95
N VAL A 191 6.44 1.09 0.79
CA VAL A 191 6.11 1.70 -0.50
C VAL A 191 4.70 1.27 -0.89
N PHE A 192 3.85 2.26 -1.11
CA PHE A 192 2.46 2.10 -1.52
C PHE A 192 2.29 2.56 -2.97
N TRP A 193 1.33 1.96 -3.66
CA TRP A 193 0.74 2.49 -4.87
C TRP A 193 -0.60 3.15 -4.53
N GLY A 194 -0.79 4.40 -4.93
CA GLY A 194 -2.00 5.18 -4.75
C GLY A 194 -1.71 6.53 -4.13
N ASP A 195 -2.75 7.23 -3.68
CA ASP A 195 -2.62 8.58 -3.11
C ASP A 195 -3.00 8.60 -1.63
N ILE A 196 -2.31 9.44 -0.85
CA ILE A 196 -2.65 9.68 0.55
C ILE A 196 -4.06 10.27 0.63
N GLY A 197 -4.88 9.75 1.55
CA GLY A 197 -6.29 10.13 1.69
C GLY A 197 -7.24 9.39 0.72
N ARG A 198 -6.69 8.60 -0.20
CA ARG A 198 -7.43 7.66 -1.06
C ARG A 198 -7.02 6.23 -0.73
N THR A 199 -7.16 5.34 -1.70
CA THR A 199 -6.73 3.95 -1.57
C THR A 199 -5.22 3.84 -1.72
N LEU A 200 -4.56 3.27 -0.71
CA LEU A 200 -3.14 2.94 -0.72
C LEU A 200 -2.95 1.43 -0.72
N TYR A 201 -2.22 0.93 -1.71
CA TYR A 201 -1.90 -0.49 -1.86
C TYR A 201 -0.44 -0.74 -1.51
N PRO A 202 -0.12 -1.40 -0.38
CA PRO A 202 1.26 -1.69 -0.04
C PRO A 202 1.87 -2.66 -1.05
N LEU A 203 3.04 -2.31 -1.59
CA LEU A 203 3.77 -3.09 -2.57
C LEU A 203 4.90 -3.89 -1.91
N VAL A 204 5.73 -3.19 -1.13
CA VAL A 204 6.89 -3.72 -0.41
C VAL A 204 7.07 -3.00 0.91
N GLN A 205 7.69 -3.69 1.87
CA GLN A 205 8.07 -3.12 3.16
C GLN A 205 9.55 -3.41 3.40
N PHE A 206 10.25 -2.37 3.83
CA PHE A 206 11.60 -2.46 4.33
C PHE A 206 11.59 -2.42 5.86
N ALA A 207 12.46 -3.21 6.47
CA ALA A 207 12.77 -3.15 7.88
C ALA A 207 14.13 -2.49 8.08
N GLY A 208 14.23 -1.60 9.06
CA GLY A 208 15.48 -0.93 9.43
C GLY A 208 16.49 -1.95 9.93
N ALA A 209 17.77 -1.75 9.64
CA ALA A 209 18.86 -2.54 10.19
C ALA A 209 18.87 -2.46 11.73
N ASN A 210 19.57 -3.39 12.40
CA ASN A 210 19.67 -3.33 13.86
C ASN A 210 20.36 -2.04 14.36
N ASP A 211 21.21 -1.44 13.55
CA ASP A 211 21.92 -0.19 13.81
C ASP A 211 21.35 1.00 13.02
N PHE A 212 20.07 0.94 12.65
CA PHE A 212 19.39 1.90 11.77
C PHE A 212 19.67 3.37 12.12
N GLU A 213 19.69 3.73 13.41
CA GLU A 213 19.94 5.11 13.85
C GLU A 213 21.31 5.64 13.40
N ASN A 214 22.30 4.75 13.23
CA ASN A 214 23.65 5.10 12.76
C ASN A 214 23.81 4.88 11.26
N SER A 215 23.31 3.76 10.74
CA SER A 215 23.55 3.34 9.35
C SER A 215 22.54 3.89 8.36
N GLY A 216 21.33 4.23 8.82
CA GLY A 216 20.18 4.57 7.97
C GLY A 216 19.74 3.44 7.05
N LEU A 217 20.27 2.22 7.21
CA LEU A 217 20.04 1.12 6.27
C LEU A 217 18.73 0.39 6.53
N LEU A 218 18.09 -0.01 5.45
CA LEU A 218 16.81 -0.68 5.37
C LEU A 218 16.96 -1.92 4.50
N ALA A 219 16.25 -3.00 4.82
CA ALA A 219 16.26 -4.24 4.06
C ALA A 219 14.84 -4.71 3.74
N SER A 220 14.58 -5.08 2.49
CA SER A 220 13.32 -5.71 2.04
C SER A 220 13.62 -7.04 1.35
N ILE A 221 12.97 -8.11 1.80
CA ILE A 221 13.20 -9.45 1.28
C ILE A 221 12.76 -9.55 -0.19
N ILE A 222 13.62 -10.11 -1.04
CA ILE A 222 13.26 -10.41 -2.43
C ILE A 222 12.45 -11.71 -2.44
N ARG A 223 11.28 -11.65 -3.09
CA ARG A 223 10.44 -12.81 -3.34
C ARG A 223 10.38 -13.08 -4.84
N ASP A 224 10.22 -14.35 -5.20
CA ASP A 224 9.95 -14.75 -6.57
C ASP A 224 8.47 -14.46 -6.96
N SER A 225 8.09 -14.84 -8.18
CA SER A 225 6.71 -14.75 -8.67
C SER A 225 5.75 -15.67 -7.91
N GLY A 226 6.25 -16.79 -7.37
CA GLY A 226 5.52 -17.74 -6.53
C GLY A 226 5.36 -17.32 -5.06
N ARG A 227 5.73 -16.09 -4.72
CA ARG A 227 5.72 -15.52 -3.35
C ARG A 227 6.75 -16.15 -2.41
N ALA A 228 7.54 -17.11 -2.86
CA ALA A 228 8.60 -17.71 -2.05
C ALA A 228 9.75 -16.72 -1.90
N THR A 229 10.39 -16.74 -0.73
CA THR A 229 11.59 -15.94 -0.49
C THR A 229 12.75 -16.49 -1.31
N VAL A 230 13.49 -15.61 -1.98
CA VAL A 230 14.67 -16.00 -2.76
C VAL A 230 15.78 -16.44 -1.79
N ALA A 231 16.18 -17.70 -1.91
CA ALA A 231 17.24 -18.31 -1.10
C ALA A 231 18.61 -17.66 -1.38
N ALA A 232 19.55 -17.85 -0.45
CA ALA A 232 20.86 -17.21 -0.55
C ALA A 232 21.66 -17.59 -1.82
N ASP A 233 21.53 -18.84 -2.24
CA ASP A 233 22.20 -19.48 -3.37
C ASP A 233 21.37 -19.48 -4.66
N ALA A 234 20.12 -19.04 -4.60
CA ALA A 234 19.27 -18.89 -5.77
C ALA A 234 19.73 -17.70 -6.64
N PRO A 235 19.56 -17.79 -7.97
CA PRO A 235 19.79 -16.65 -8.85
C PRO A 235 18.80 -15.50 -8.52
N LEU A 236 19.23 -14.27 -8.75
CA LEU A 236 18.35 -13.12 -8.59
C LEU A 236 17.25 -13.14 -9.67
N PRO A 237 16.00 -12.76 -9.33
CA PRO A 237 14.99 -12.48 -10.32
C PRO A 237 15.44 -11.35 -11.26
N SER A 238 14.98 -11.40 -12.51
CA SER A 238 15.29 -10.35 -13.49
C SER A 238 14.85 -8.96 -13.00
N GLY A 239 15.68 -7.96 -13.30
CA GLY A 239 15.48 -6.56 -12.94
C GLY A 239 16.12 -6.13 -11.62
N TYR A 240 16.75 -7.05 -10.88
CA TYR A 240 17.47 -6.78 -9.63
C TYR A 240 18.99 -6.67 -9.82
N GLU A 241 19.50 -6.84 -11.05
CA GLU A 241 20.94 -6.93 -11.33
C GLU A 241 21.70 -5.64 -11.03
N ASP A 242 21.03 -4.49 -11.16
CA ASP A 242 21.56 -3.15 -10.89
C ASP A 242 21.24 -2.65 -9.47
N MET A 243 20.52 -3.44 -8.68
CA MET A 243 20.11 -3.05 -7.33
C MET A 243 21.13 -3.46 -6.27
N PRO A 244 21.26 -2.67 -5.18
CA PRO A 244 22.03 -3.07 -4.00
C PRO A 244 21.36 -4.29 -3.32
N VAL A 245 21.85 -5.49 -3.61
CA VAL A 245 21.33 -6.74 -3.05
C VAL A 245 22.34 -7.37 -2.09
N GLY A 246 21.85 -7.82 -0.93
CA GLY A 246 22.63 -8.54 0.07
C GLY A 246 21.83 -9.65 0.74
N PHE A 247 22.20 -9.99 1.98
CA PHE A 247 21.47 -10.95 2.80
C PHE A 247 20.77 -10.25 3.96
N TYR A 248 19.51 -10.61 4.18
CA TYR A 248 18.67 -9.97 5.18
C TYR A 248 19.24 -10.10 6.61
N ASN A 249 19.83 -11.24 6.93
CA ASN A 249 20.41 -11.52 8.24
C ASN A 249 21.75 -10.82 8.51
N ASP A 250 22.35 -10.18 7.51
CA ASP A 250 23.57 -9.38 7.69
C ASP A 250 23.23 -7.99 8.27
N LEU A 251 22.01 -7.48 8.04
CA LEU A 251 21.54 -6.18 8.53
C LEU A 251 20.59 -6.32 9.73
N ILE A 252 19.82 -7.40 9.75
CA ILE A 252 18.75 -7.62 10.71
C ILE A 252 19.02 -8.88 11.50
N SER A 253 18.89 -8.81 12.82
CA SER A 253 19.00 -9.97 13.69
C SER A 253 17.72 -10.11 14.49
N GLY A 254 17.33 -11.36 14.70
CA GLY A 254 16.15 -11.70 15.47
C GLY A 254 16.01 -13.22 15.55
N PRO A 255 15.19 -13.72 16.48
CA PRO A 255 14.79 -15.11 16.43
C PRO A 255 14.13 -15.35 15.07
N TYR A 256 14.58 -16.37 14.34
CA TYR A 256 14.07 -16.78 13.02
C TYR A 256 14.51 -15.96 11.80
N THR A 257 15.44 -15.02 11.92
CA THR A 257 15.99 -14.36 10.73
C THR A 257 16.72 -15.38 9.84
N ARG A 258 16.22 -15.58 8.61
CA ARG A 258 16.81 -16.50 7.64
C ARG A 258 17.84 -15.78 6.77
N LYS A 259 18.79 -16.54 6.24
CA LYS A 259 19.71 -16.06 5.20
C LYS A 259 18.97 -16.03 3.85
N SER A 260 18.29 -14.92 3.61
CA SER A 260 17.50 -14.67 2.41
C SER A 260 18.06 -13.49 1.63
N ARG A 261 17.91 -13.48 0.30
CA ARG A 261 18.27 -12.32 -0.51
C ARG A 261 17.34 -11.15 -0.20
N CYS A 262 17.90 -9.95 -0.06
CA CYS A 262 17.13 -8.73 0.16
C CYS A 262 17.71 -7.56 -0.63
N VAL A 263 16.85 -6.60 -0.97
CA VAL A 263 17.26 -5.26 -1.38
C VAL A 263 17.69 -4.50 -0.14
N ILE A 264 18.81 -3.79 -0.23
CA ILE A 264 19.31 -2.90 0.81
C ILE A 264 19.16 -1.47 0.33
N ALA A 265 18.47 -0.61 1.08
CA ALA A 265 18.32 0.80 0.77
C ALA A 265 18.85 1.66 1.93
N HIS A 266 19.37 2.84 1.64
CA HIS A 266 19.48 3.88 2.66
C HIS A 266 18.10 4.55 2.84
N LYS A 267 17.80 5.10 4.02
CA LYS A 267 16.54 5.79 4.31
C LYS A 267 16.22 6.95 3.36
N ASP A 268 17.25 7.50 2.72
CA ASP A 268 17.13 8.61 1.76
C ASP A 268 17.23 8.15 0.29
N ASP A 269 17.41 6.85 0.02
CA ASP A 269 17.46 6.29 -1.35
C ASP A 269 16.08 5.82 -1.80
N PHE A 270 15.20 6.79 -2.07
CA PHE A 270 13.84 6.54 -2.52
C PHE A 270 13.77 5.82 -3.88
N ALA A 271 14.79 6.00 -4.73
CA ALA A 271 14.88 5.35 -6.02
C ALA A 271 15.00 3.83 -5.88
N VAL A 272 15.85 3.34 -4.96
CA VAL A 272 15.95 1.89 -4.67
C VAL A 272 14.63 1.33 -4.13
N MET A 273 13.97 2.06 -3.24
CA MET A 273 12.68 1.64 -2.68
C MET A 273 11.59 1.56 -3.75
N ALA A 274 11.49 2.59 -4.61
CA ALA A 274 10.55 2.66 -5.71
C ALA A 274 10.82 1.56 -6.75
N LYS A 275 12.07 1.37 -7.16
CA LYS A 275 12.46 0.30 -8.11
C LYS A 275 12.04 -1.07 -7.60
N HIS A 276 12.29 -1.37 -6.32
CA HIS A 276 11.87 -2.62 -5.70
C HIS A 276 10.35 -2.82 -5.77
N ALA A 277 9.60 -1.76 -5.44
CA ALA A 277 8.14 -1.77 -5.46
C ALA A 277 7.58 -2.01 -6.87
N LEU A 278 8.13 -1.34 -7.89
CA LEU A 278 7.74 -1.50 -9.29
C LEU A 278 8.02 -2.91 -9.81
N LEU A 279 9.20 -3.46 -9.52
CA LEU A 279 9.53 -4.85 -9.87
C LEU A 279 8.54 -5.84 -9.24
N ARG A 280 8.18 -5.64 -7.97
CA ARG A 280 7.17 -6.47 -7.29
C ARG A 280 5.76 -6.27 -7.84
N SER A 281 5.43 -5.08 -8.32
CA SER A 281 4.17 -4.82 -9.01
C SER A 281 4.12 -5.57 -10.34
N GLN A 282 5.15 -5.46 -11.15
CA GLN A 282 5.26 -6.16 -12.44
C GLN A 282 5.21 -7.68 -12.29
N GLN A 283 5.94 -8.25 -11.32
CA GLN A 283 5.91 -9.70 -11.05
C GLN A 283 4.52 -10.21 -10.65
N LYS A 284 3.64 -9.33 -10.14
CA LYS A 284 2.25 -9.64 -9.80
C LYS A 284 1.28 -9.33 -10.94
N GLY A 285 1.75 -8.92 -12.11
CA GLY A 285 0.91 -8.54 -13.25
C GLY A 285 0.07 -7.29 -12.99
N ARG A 286 0.52 -6.42 -12.08
CA ARG A 286 -0.21 -5.22 -11.67
C ARG A 286 0.07 -4.00 -12.55
N ILE A 287 1.21 -4.01 -13.25
CA ILE A 287 1.60 -2.97 -14.21
C ILE A 287 1.90 -3.58 -15.56
#